data_AF-A0A8J2ETD7-F1
#
_entry.id   AF-A0A8J2ETD7-F1
#
_cell.length_a   1.000
_cell.length_b   1.000
_cell.length_c   1.000
_cell.angle_alpha   90.00
_cell.angle_beta   90.00
_cell.angle_gamma   90.00
#
_symmetry.space_group_name_H-M   'P 1'
#
loop_
_entity.id
_entity.type
_entity.pdbx_description
1 polymer ?
#
loop_
_entity_poly.entity_id
_entity_poly.type
_entity_poly.pdbx_seq_one_letter_code
_entity_poly.pdbx_strand_id
1 'polypeptide(L)'
;MSASSSSEPGGLAPSAEQSDSSIASESELFGQGAKWRGWLHGYGEVSYEFLLNIPSIPPGVTQARKELELGEATWARTAHCVCKPLNLDESVVVSSDSSARLLLQSLVKPDLGRLCLREYRKEKVHFLVGGDESWTPADPPSVEVSLVKRGPKINRGPLGVEQEQELGDMLVYAAQGGRLEDVDHLLVQHKDLTVTGTATFGPSKGLTPLAAAAERGKLDVVEYLLDKKKAPVGTALASACRKHDNHAVIRKLIQCGAAAEEGVQIVCTRGDSATLQLLLEFQTSLPSLESGLLVSAKNGHGSCLVKILSILQGSYRRAETLTEALNAACRAGRTSTIKILLNHGADPYLKAESDGKTAFDSAELQENQHIVDEILAKWKKPKVGRNVLAEIQAKNAGINPEVVVNSPLRAG
;
A
#
# COMPACT_ATOMS: atom_id res chain seq x y z
N MET A 1 -10.78 44.22 75.04
CA MET A 1 -11.75 43.18 74.64
C MET A 1 -11.55 42.92 73.15
N SER A 2 -11.46 41.64 72.83
CA SER A 2 -10.85 41.01 71.65
C SER A 2 -11.84 40.67 70.53
N ALA A 3 -11.26 40.26 69.37
CA ALA A 3 -11.82 39.47 68.25
C ALA A 3 -12.72 40.25 67.24
N SER A 4 -12.39 40.41 65.95
CA SER A 4 -12.05 39.50 64.81
C SER A 4 -13.26 38.85 64.13
N SER A 5 -13.46 39.11 62.83
CA SER A 5 -14.05 38.22 61.78
C SER A 5 -14.40 39.06 60.53
N SER A 6 -13.59 39.00 59.45
CA SER A 6 -13.75 38.11 58.28
C SER A 6 -14.81 38.59 57.28
N SER A 7 -14.35 39.29 56.24
CA SER A 7 -15.09 39.54 55.00
C SER A 7 -14.72 38.46 53.97
N GLU A 8 -15.59 37.48 53.79
CA GLU A 8 -15.60 36.63 52.59
C GLU A 8 -16.06 37.46 51.37
N PRO A 9 -15.49 37.24 50.17
CA PRO A 9 -16.20 37.55 48.95
C PRO A 9 -16.55 36.25 48.19
N GLY A 10 -17.86 36.03 48.08
CA GLY A 10 -18.51 35.71 46.81
C GLY A 10 -18.22 34.34 46.22
N GLY A 11 -19.00 33.35 46.65
CA GLY A 11 -19.22 32.12 45.89
C GLY A 11 -19.85 32.44 44.53
N LEU A 12 -19.05 32.30 43.47
CA LEU A 12 -19.54 32.09 42.11
C LEU A 12 -19.73 30.59 41.93
N ALA A 13 -20.96 30.12 42.08
CA ALA A 13 -21.36 28.82 41.58
C ALA A 13 -21.43 28.88 40.05
N PRO A 14 -20.73 28.00 39.30
CA PRO A 14 -21.08 27.74 37.93
C PRO A 14 -22.19 26.70 37.88
N SER A 15 -23.23 27.07 37.15
CA SER A 15 -24.40 26.32 36.74
C SER A 15 -24.08 24.87 36.38
N ALA A 16 -24.85 23.96 36.97
CA ALA A 16 -24.84 22.55 36.65
C ALA A 16 -25.38 22.33 35.23
N GLU A 17 -24.48 22.10 34.27
CA GLU A 17 -24.81 21.43 33.02
C GLU A 17 -24.11 20.07 32.95
N GLN A 18 -24.97 19.08 32.75
CA GLN A 18 -24.72 17.78 32.13
C GLN A 18 -23.96 16.72 32.93
N SER A 19 -24.75 15.73 33.31
CA SER A 19 -24.39 14.35 33.56
C SER A 19 -23.27 13.85 32.65
N ASP A 20 -22.15 13.48 33.25
CA ASP A 20 -21.21 12.57 32.59
C ASP A 20 -20.60 11.63 33.62
N SER A 21 -21.11 10.40 33.64
CA SER A 21 -20.62 9.27 34.41
C SER A 21 -19.54 8.50 33.64
N SER A 22 -18.79 9.15 32.74
CA SER A 22 -17.65 8.54 32.07
C SER A 22 -16.34 8.81 32.82
N ILE A 23 -15.60 7.74 33.09
CA ILE A 23 -14.20 7.80 33.52
C ILE A 23 -13.44 8.48 32.37
N ALA A 24 -12.73 9.58 32.65
CA ALA A 24 -11.93 10.28 31.64
C ALA A 24 -10.87 9.32 31.08
N SER A 25 -10.77 9.23 29.75
CA SER A 25 -9.72 8.42 29.11
C SER A 25 -8.33 9.02 29.33
N GLU A 26 -7.27 8.21 29.26
CA GLU A 26 -5.88 8.70 29.32
C GLU A 26 -5.61 9.79 28.25
N SER A 27 -6.25 9.68 27.08
CA SER A 27 -6.22 10.71 26.04
C SER A 27 -6.89 12.02 26.45
N GLU A 28 -7.89 12.02 27.32
CA GLU A 28 -8.49 13.24 27.87
C GLU A 28 -7.64 13.83 29.01
N LEU A 29 -6.99 12.99 29.81
CA LEU A 29 -6.17 13.41 30.94
C LEU A 29 -4.84 14.03 30.51
N PHE A 30 -4.19 13.43 29.51
CA PHE A 30 -2.84 13.81 29.07
C PHE A 30 -2.79 14.23 27.58
N GLY A 31 -3.96 14.43 26.95
CA GLY A 31 -4.11 14.82 25.54
C GLY A 31 -3.55 16.19 25.20
N GLN A 32 -3.34 16.46 23.91
CA GLN A 32 -3.01 17.80 23.43
C GLN A 32 -4.03 18.82 23.95
N GLY A 33 -3.53 19.89 24.58
CA GLY A 33 -4.33 20.94 25.20
C GLY A 33 -4.89 20.61 26.58
N ALA A 34 -4.59 19.43 27.15
CA ALA A 34 -4.89 19.13 28.55
C ALA A 34 -4.03 20.03 29.45
N LYS A 35 -4.66 20.62 30.47
CA LYS A 35 -4.00 21.54 31.41
C LYS A 35 -4.15 21.05 32.83
N TRP A 36 -3.01 20.99 33.52
CA TRP A 36 -2.90 20.68 34.93
C TRP A 36 -2.35 21.89 35.66
N ARG A 37 -2.84 22.13 36.89
CA ARG A 37 -2.41 23.27 37.70
C ARG A 37 -2.52 22.93 39.17
N GLY A 38 -1.61 23.49 39.95
CA GLY A 38 -1.65 23.40 41.40
C GLY A 38 -0.39 23.98 41.99
N TRP A 39 0.19 23.28 42.94
CA TRP A 39 1.22 23.83 43.82
C TRP A 39 2.46 22.94 43.83
N LEU A 40 3.60 23.58 43.69
CA LEU A 40 4.90 23.07 44.10
C LEU A 40 5.19 23.65 45.48
N HIS A 41 5.16 22.82 46.51
CA HIS A 41 5.30 23.21 47.90
C HIS A 41 6.64 23.91 48.13
N GLY A 42 6.59 25.08 48.77
CA GLY A 42 7.75 25.94 49.01
C GLY A 42 8.09 26.90 47.87
N TYR A 43 7.52 26.72 46.68
CA TYR A 43 7.85 27.53 45.51
C TYR A 43 6.64 28.27 44.92
N GLY A 44 5.45 27.68 44.95
CA GLY A 44 4.21 28.35 44.54
C GLY A 44 3.50 27.62 43.41
N GLU A 45 2.75 28.37 42.59
CA GLU A 45 1.91 27.80 41.55
C GLU A 45 2.75 27.19 40.41
N VAL A 46 2.35 26.00 39.98
CA VAL A 46 2.91 25.29 38.82
C VAL A 46 1.79 24.85 37.88
N SER A 47 2.04 24.91 36.57
CA SER A 47 1.11 24.43 35.56
C SER A 47 1.79 23.68 34.44
N TYR A 48 1.06 22.72 33.88
CA TYR A 48 1.50 21.87 32.78
C TYR A 48 0.45 21.91 31.66
N GLU A 49 0.87 22.20 30.43
CA GLU A 49 0.03 22.13 29.24
C GLU A 49 0.59 21.12 28.25
N PHE A 50 -0.16 20.06 27.98
CA PHE A 50 0.27 18.99 27.09
C PHE A 50 0.18 19.45 25.63
N LEU A 51 1.22 19.21 24.84
CA LEU A 51 1.39 19.77 23.50
C LEU A 51 1.19 18.71 22.41
N LEU A 52 2.11 17.76 22.26
CA LEU A 52 2.11 16.80 21.16
C LEU A 52 2.48 15.40 21.64
N ASN A 53 1.96 14.40 20.95
CA ASN A 53 2.49 13.04 21.05
C ASN A 53 3.87 13.01 20.39
N ILE A 54 4.81 12.31 21.02
CA ILE A 54 6.13 12.08 20.43
C ILE A 54 6.16 10.71 19.74
N PRO A 55 6.76 10.59 18.55
CA PRO A 55 6.75 9.36 17.76
C PRO A 55 7.54 8.23 18.42
N SER A 56 8.55 8.56 19.23
CA SER A 56 9.31 7.61 20.03
C SER A 56 9.80 8.27 21.32
N ILE A 57 9.99 7.47 22.37
CA ILE A 57 10.48 7.95 23.67
C ILE A 57 11.98 8.28 23.53
N PRO A 58 12.43 9.49 23.91
CA PRO A 58 13.83 9.87 23.80
C PRO A 58 14.76 8.92 24.59
N PRO A 59 15.95 8.58 24.07
CA PRO A 59 16.88 7.69 24.77
C PRO A 59 17.24 8.16 26.17
N GLY A 60 17.42 9.47 26.38
CA GLY A 60 17.70 10.06 27.69
C GLY A 60 16.57 9.88 28.71
N VAL A 61 15.31 9.86 28.24
CA VAL A 61 14.14 9.57 29.09
C VAL A 61 14.08 8.08 29.42
N THR A 62 14.37 7.22 28.43
CA THR A 62 14.42 5.77 28.64
C THR A 62 15.50 5.39 29.65
N GLN A 63 16.67 6.03 29.58
CA GLN A 63 17.76 5.84 30.53
C GLN A 63 17.37 6.33 31.93
N ALA A 64 16.81 7.53 32.05
CA ALA A 64 16.37 8.08 33.33
C ALA A 64 15.33 7.20 34.03
N ARG A 65 14.37 6.64 33.27
CA ARG A 65 13.39 5.69 33.84
C ARG A 65 14.05 4.44 34.40
N LYS A 66 15.09 3.92 33.74
CA LYS A 66 15.85 2.76 34.25
C LYS A 66 16.62 3.09 35.52
N GLU A 67 17.26 4.26 35.58
CA GLU A 67 17.99 4.75 36.75
C GLU A 67 17.08 4.92 37.97
N LEU A 68 15.84 5.35 37.75
CA LEU A 68 14.83 5.58 38.79
C LEU A 68 13.94 4.37 39.09
N GLU A 69 14.26 3.18 38.55
CA GLU A 69 13.48 1.94 38.71
C GLU A 69 11.99 2.11 38.33
N LEU A 70 11.72 3.01 37.38
CA LEU A 70 10.42 3.17 36.76
C LEU A 70 10.23 2.11 35.67
N GLY A 71 8.98 1.67 35.49
CA GLY A 71 8.65 0.69 34.47
C GLY A 71 8.89 1.24 33.07
N GLU A 72 8.95 0.34 32.08
CA GLU A 72 9.02 0.74 30.67
C GLU A 72 7.83 1.66 30.34
N ALA A 73 8.14 2.78 29.67
CA ALA A 73 7.11 3.75 29.36
C ALA A 73 6.16 3.19 28.28
N THR A 74 4.88 3.16 28.58
CA THR A 74 3.81 2.77 27.65
C THR A 74 3.46 3.89 26.69
N TRP A 75 3.72 5.14 27.08
CA TRP A 75 3.57 6.33 26.24
C TRP A 75 4.47 7.47 26.73
N ALA A 76 4.72 8.44 25.85
CA ALA A 76 5.32 9.72 26.21
C ALA A 76 4.74 10.87 25.36
N ARG A 77 4.77 12.09 25.91
CA ARG A 77 4.24 13.32 25.29
C ARG A 77 5.09 14.51 25.69
N THR A 78 5.05 15.58 24.90
CA THR A 78 5.60 16.87 25.33
C THR A 78 4.58 17.65 26.14
N ALA A 79 5.07 18.35 27.17
CA ALA A 79 4.29 19.30 27.93
C ALA A 79 5.09 20.58 28.14
N HIS A 80 4.39 21.70 28.22
CA HIS A 80 4.96 22.98 28.60
C HIS A 80 4.77 23.18 30.10
N CYS A 81 5.86 23.33 30.83
CA CYS A 81 5.88 23.51 32.27
C CYS A 81 6.16 24.97 32.62
N VAL A 82 5.28 25.58 33.41
CA VAL A 82 5.42 26.96 33.87
C VAL A 82 5.34 27.01 35.40
N CYS A 83 6.40 27.53 36.04
CA CYS A 83 6.42 27.89 37.45
C CYS A 83 7.09 29.25 37.61
N LYS A 84 6.29 30.32 37.70
CA LYS A 84 6.77 31.72 37.73
C LYS A 84 7.76 31.99 38.88
N PRO A 85 7.55 31.50 40.11
CA PRO A 85 8.48 31.79 41.21
C PRO A 85 9.87 31.19 41.02
N LEU A 86 9.98 30.10 40.26
CA LEU A 86 11.25 29.48 39.88
C LEU A 86 11.82 30.02 38.57
N ASN A 87 11.16 31.01 37.94
CA ASN A 87 11.45 31.46 36.59
C ASN A 87 11.54 30.29 35.59
N LEU A 88 10.68 29.29 35.79
CA LEU A 88 10.61 28.08 34.98
C LEU A 88 9.55 28.27 33.89
N ASP A 89 9.98 28.19 32.65
CA ASP A 89 9.15 28.26 31.46
C ASP A 89 9.81 27.41 30.35
N GLU A 90 9.53 26.11 30.34
CA GLU A 90 10.23 25.17 29.46
C GLU A 90 9.38 24.01 28.95
N SER A 91 9.84 23.39 27.86
CA SER A 91 9.26 22.15 27.34
C SER A 91 9.90 20.94 28.01
N VAL A 92 9.06 20.08 28.57
CA VAL A 92 9.44 18.82 29.21
C VAL A 92 8.83 17.63 28.49
N VAL A 93 9.43 16.46 28.67
CA VAL A 93 8.83 15.18 28.27
C VAL A 93 8.18 14.55 29.48
N VAL A 94 6.92 14.14 29.30
CA VAL A 94 6.16 13.36 30.27
C VAL A 94 6.06 11.93 29.75
N SER A 95 6.45 10.95 30.55
CA SER A 95 6.32 9.52 30.21
C SER A 95 5.63 8.76 31.34
N SER A 96 4.81 7.76 31.02
CA SER A 96 4.11 6.93 32.00
C SER A 96 4.36 5.45 31.74
N ASP A 97 4.38 4.63 32.79
CA ASP A 97 4.34 3.17 32.67
C ASP A 97 2.92 2.61 32.86
N SER A 98 2.80 1.27 32.78
CA SER A 98 1.57 0.52 33.01
C SER A 98 1.00 0.63 34.43
N SER A 99 1.78 1.17 35.38
CA SER A 99 1.38 1.38 36.77
C SER A 99 1.05 2.84 37.08
N ALA A 100 0.85 3.67 36.04
CA ALA A 100 0.58 5.11 36.15
C ALA A 100 1.66 5.88 36.95
N ARG A 101 2.92 5.45 36.86
CA ARG A 101 4.07 6.20 37.37
C ARG A 101 4.62 7.09 36.27
N LEU A 102 4.47 8.40 36.47
CA LEU A 102 4.89 9.42 35.52
C LEU A 102 6.28 9.94 35.85
N LEU A 103 7.07 10.19 34.81
CA LEU A 103 8.33 10.90 34.87
C LEU A 103 8.23 12.15 34.01
N LEU A 104 8.47 13.32 34.61
CA LEU A 104 8.62 14.58 33.90
C LEU A 104 10.10 14.94 33.86
N GLN A 105 10.62 15.20 32.67
CA GLN A 105 12.06 15.45 32.47
C GLN A 105 12.28 16.54 31.43
N SER A 106 13.10 17.53 31.76
CA SER A 106 13.65 18.48 30.78
C SER A 106 14.67 17.79 29.90
N LEU A 107 14.56 17.97 28.57
CA LEU A 107 15.59 17.52 27.62
C LEU A 107 16.74 18.51 27.48
N VAL A 108 16.55 19.77 27.91
CA VAL A 108 17.56 20.83 27.83
C VAL A 108 18.43 20.82 29.08
N LYS A 109 17.84 20.52 30.24
CA LYS A 109 18.50 20.53 31.55
C LYS A 109 18.06 19.32 32.41
N PRO A 110 18.43 18.10 32.00
CA PRO A 110 17.99 16.88 32.69
C PRO A 110 18.46 16.79 34.16
N ASP A 111 19.52 17.51 34.51
CA ASP A 111 20.12 17.51 35.85
C ASP A 111 19.44 18.50 36.82
N LEU A 112 18.54 19.38 36.33
CA LEU A 112 17.86 20.41 37.14
C LEU A 112 16.46 19.98 37.62
N GLY A 113 16.19 18.67 37.59
CA GLY A 113 15.08 18.06 38.32
C GLY A 113 14.23 17.16 37.45
N ARG A 114 14.28 15.86 37.73
CA ARG A 114 13.26 14.90 37.28
C ARG A 114 12.17 14.82 38.34
N LEU A 115 10.91 14.88 37.92
CA LEU A 115 9.77 14.73 38.84
C LEU A 115 9.11 13.37 38.64
N CYS A 116 8.98 12.64 39.74
CA CYS A 116 8.25 11.38 39.80
C CYS A 116 6.85 11.65 40.33
N LEU A 117 5.83 11.46 39.50
CA LEU A 117 4.43 11.71 39.84
C LEU A 117 3.60 10.42 39.75
N ARG A 118 2.48 10.40 40.47
CA ARG A 118 1.44 9.39 40.35
C ARG A 118 0.09 10.05 40.13
N GLU A 119 -0.67 9.48 39.21
CA GLU A 119 -2.07 9.83 39.05
C GLU A 119 -2.90 9.15 40.13
N TYR A 120 -3.81 9.91 40.74
CA TYR A 120 -4.92 9.33 41.49
C TYR A 120 -6.18 10.17 41.28
N ARG A 121 -7.31 9.56 41.64
CA ARG A 121 -8.62 10.17 41.49
C ARG A 121 -9.27 10.34 42.85
N LYS A 122 -9.78 11.54 43.10
CA LYS A 122 -10.64 11.84 44.25
C LYS A 122 -11.95 12.42 43.72
N GLU A 123 -13.04 11.69 43.94
CA GLU A 123 -14.37 12.00 43.41
C GLU A 123 -14.38 12.15 41.86
N LYS A 124 -14.62 13.37 41.36
CA LYS A 124 -14.68 13.70 39.92
C LYS A 124 -13.42 14.41 39.41
N VAL A 125 -12.41 14.61 40.26
CA VAL A 125 -11.19 15.36 39.93
C VAL A 125 -9.99 14.40 39.92
N HIS A 126 -9.16 14.54 38.89
CA HIS A 126 -7.89 13.81 38.77
C HIS A 126 -6.76 14.69 39.31
N PHE A 127 -5.83 14.05 40.01
CA PHE A 127 -4.69 14.67 40.64
C PHE A 127 -3.40 13.98 40.21
N LEU A 128 -2.34 14.77 40.06
CA LEU A 128 -0.97 14.27 40.03
C LEU A 128 -0.30 14.72 41.31
N VAL A 129 0.25 13.76 42.06
CA VAL A 129 1.08 14.03 43.23
C VAL A 129 2.42 13.35 43.09
N GLY A 130 3.44 13.98 43.65
CA GLY A 130 4.75 13.35 43.75
C GLY A 130 5.81 14.32 44.19
N GLY A 131 7.04 14.04 43.79
CA GLY A 131 8.17 14.88 44.12
C GLY A 131 9.37 14.63 43.24
N ASP A 132 10.55 14.90 43.79
CA ASP A 132 11.81 14.67 43.09
C ASP A 132 12.11 13.16 42.93
N GLU A 133 13.31 12.86 42.46
CA GLU A 133 13.82 11.51 42.19
C GLU A 133 13.82 10.58 43.42
N SER A 134 13.79 11.15 44.63
CA SER A 134 13.79 10.39 45.88
C SER A 134 12.38 10.11 46.41
N TRP A 135 11.35 10.73 45.83
CA TRP A 135 10.00 10.68 46.37
C TRP A 135 9.38 9.27 46.30
N THR A 136 8.81 8.83 47.41
CA THR A 136 7.98 7.63 47.48
C THR A 136 6.56 7.97 47.95
N PRO A 137 5.56 7.11 47.69
CA PRO A 137 4.20 7.33 48.19
C PRO A 137 4.05 7.40 49.71
N ALA A 138 5.09 7.01 50.47
CA ALA A 138 5.10 7.17 51.92
C ALA A 138 5.43 8.60 52.36
N ASP A 139 6.04 9.39 51.48
CA ASP A 139 6.48 10.76 51.74
C ASP A 139 5.41 11.79 51.35
N PRO A 140 5.32 12.92 52.07
CA PRO A 140 4.45 14.02 51.68
C PRO A 140 4.84 14.53 50.27
N PRO A 141 3.88 14.73 49.36
CA PRO A 141 4.19 15.15 48.00
C PRO A 141 4.65 16.61 47.98
N SER A 142 5.75 16.88 47.26
CA SER A 142 6.19 18.26 47.01
C SER A 142 5.42 18.91 45.86
N VAL A 143 4.89 18.13 44.92
CA VAL A 143 4.04 18.60 43.83
C VAL A 143 2.64 18.03 44.01
N GLU A 144 1.63 18.89 43.95
CA GLU A 144 0.23 18.49 43.86
C GLU A 144 -0.49 19.37 42.82
N VAL A 145 -0.94 18.76 41.73
CA VAL A 145 -1.69 19.45 40.68
C VAL A 145 -2.98 18.72 40.35
N SER A 146 -4.01 19.48 40.02
CA SER A 146 -5.30 18.94 39.57
C SER A 146 -5.53 19.27 38.09
N LEU A 147 -6.34 18.43 37.46
CA LEU A 147 -6.75 18.64 36.07
C LEU A 147 -7.72 19.83 35.99
N VAL A 148 -7.31 20.88 35.28
CA VAL A 148 -8.12 22.10 35.06
C VAL A 148 -8.85 22.06 33.73
N LYS A 149 -8.23 21.47 32.71
CA LYS A 149 -8.82 21.34 31.38
C LYS A 149 -8.48 19.97 30.82
N ARG A 150 -9.48 19.19 30.44
CA ARG A 150 -9.28 17.96 29.66
C ARG A 150 -8.78 18.32 28.25
N GLY A 151 -7.96 17.43 27.69
CA GLY A 151 -7.76 17.40 26.24
C GLY A 151 -9.12 17.22 25.54
N PRO A 152 -9.22 17.57 24.24
CA PRO A 152 -10.44 17.34 23.49
C PRO A 152 -10.82 15.86 23.61
N LYS A 153 -12.10 15.58 23.87
CA LYS A 153 -12.62 14.21 23.75
C LYS A 153 -12.36 13.76 22.33
N ILE A 154 -11.36 12.89 22.17
CA ILE A 154 -11.18 12.14 20.93
C ILE A 154 -12.30 11.11 20.96
N ASN A 155 -13.49 11.52 20.51
CA ASN A 155 -14.58 10.59 20.28
C ASN A 155 -14.05 9.58 19.25
N ARG A 156 -13.68 8.39 19.71
CA ARG A 156 -13.53 7.21 18.85
C ARG A 156 -14.93 6.73 18.43
N GLY A 157 -15.69 7.62 17.79
CA GLY A 157 -16.78 7.21 16.92
C GLY A 157 -16.20 6.68 15.60
N PRO A 158 -17.00 6.02 14.75
CA PRO A 158 -16.57 5.74 13.39
C PRO A 158 -16.07 7.04 12.77
N LEU A 159 -14.95 6.95 12.04
CA LEU A 159 -14.37 8.10 11.34
C LEU A 159 -15.47 8.81 10.55
N GLY A 160 -15.53 10.14 10.64
CA GLY A 160 -16.35 10.91 9.71
C GLY A 160 -15.86 10.62 8.28
N VAL A 161 -16.78 10.54 7.32
CA VAL A 161 -16.47 10.11 5.93
C VAL A 161 -15.28 10.89 5.33
N GLU A 162 -15.20 12.19 5.59
CA GLU A 162 -14.10 13.05 5.11
C GLU A 162 -12.76 12.72 5.79
N GLN A 163 -12.77 12.45 7.09
CA GLN A 163 -11.56 12.13 7.86
C GLN A 163 -11.04 10.73 7.54
N GLU A 164 -11.93 9.76 7.32
CA GLU A 164 -11.55 8.43 6.83
C GLU A 164 -10.89 8.52 5.46
N GLN A 165 -11.44 9.36 4.58
CA GLN A 165 -10.92 9.53 3.23
C GLN A 165 -9.52 10.17 3.23
N GLU A 166 -9.29 11.22 4.04
CA GLU A 166 -7.97 11.85 4.17
C GLU A 166 -6.92 10.87 4.73
N LEU A 167 -7.27 10.10 5.76
CA LEU A 167 -6.39 9.09 6.33
C LEU A 167 -6.12 7.95 5.34
N GLY A 168 -7.14 7.55 4.57
CA GLY A 168 -7.02 6.56 3.50
C GLY A 168 -6.06 7.01 2.40
N ASP A 169 -6.20 8.26 1.96
CA ASP A 169 -5.29 8.87 0.98
C ASP A 169 -3.85 8.89 1.54
N MET A 170 -3.67 9.33 2.79
CA MET A 170 -2.36 9.36 3.47
C MET A 170 -1.74 7.96 3.55
N LEU A 171 -2.52 6.94 3.87
CA LEU A 171 -2.08 5.55 3.91
C LEU A 171 -1.60 5.07 2.53
N VAL A 172 -2.33 5.41 1.45
CA VAL A 172 -1.92 5.08 0.08
C VAL A 172 -0.59 5.77 -0.27
N TYR A 173 -0.42 7.04 0.09
CA TYR A 173 0.84 7.76 -0.16
C TYR A 173 2.02 7.24 0.68
N ALA A 174 1.78 6.83 1.93
CA ALA A 174 2.78 6.18 2.76
C ALA A 174 3.22 4.84 2.16
N ALA A 175 2.25 4.04 1.72
CA ALA A 175 2.50 2.75 1.09
C ALA A 175 3.25 2.89 -0.24
N GLN A 176 2.85 3.85 -1.08
CA GLN A 176 3.55 4.17 -2.33
C GLN A 176 5.01 4.61 -2.07
N GLY A 177 5.23 5.39 -1.02
CA GLY A 177 6.55 5.88 -0.63
C GLY A 177 7.46 4.79 -0.04
N GLY A 178 6.91 3.66 0.41
CA GLY A 178 7.65 2.64 1.15
C GLY A 178 7.90 3.04 2.60
N ARG A 179 7.08 3.93 3.18
CA ARG A 179 7.23 4.38 4.57
C ARG A 179 6.50 3.41 5.49
N LEU A 180 7.11 2.26 5.74
CA LEU A 180 6.50 1.18 6.53
C LEU A 180 6.07 1.63 7.93
N GLU A 181 6.89 2.46 8.59
CA GLU A 181 6.59 3.00 9.92
C GLU A 181 5.33 3.87 9.92
N ASP A 182 5.18 4.74 8.92
CA ASP A 182 3.98 5.57 8.77
C ASP A 182 2.73 4.69 8.49
N VAL A 183 2.88 3.66 7.65
CA VAL A 183 1.81 2.70 7.34
C VAL A 183 1.37 1.96 8.59
N ASP A 184 2.32 1.45 9.37
CA ASP A 184 2.04 0.75 10.64
C ASP A 184 1.38 1.70 11.63
N HIS A 185 1.95 2.89 11.83
CA HIS A 185 1.43 3.90 12.74
C HIS A 185 -0.01 4.31 12.41
N LEU A 186 -0.32 4.58 11.14
CA LEU A 186 -1.68 4.93 10.69
C LEU A 186 -2.67 3.80 10.98
N LEU A 187 -2.31 2.55 10.67
CA LEU A 187 -3.18 1.39 10.86
C LEU A 187 -3.28 0.92 12.32
N VAL A 188 -2.33 1.30 13.18
CA VAL A 188 -2.38 1.03 14.63
C VAL A 188 -3.19 2.08 15.35
N GLN A 189 -3.00 3.36 15.00
CA GLN A 189 -3.74 4.46 15.62
C GLN A 189 -5.21 4.51 15.18
N HIS A 190 -5.49 4.19 13.92
CA HIS A 190 -6.84 4.20 13.35
C HIS A 190 -7.28 2.78 12.98
N LYS A 191 -7.74 2.01 13.99
CA LYS A 191 -8.17 0.62 13.80
C LYS A 191 -9.34 0.46 12.82
N ASP A 192 -10.15 1.50 12.67
CA ASP A 192 -11.29 1.52 11.74
C ASP A 192 -10.87 1.85 10.30
N LEU A 193 -9.63 2.30 10.08
CA LEU A 193 -9.12 2.62 8.76
C LEU A 193 -8.96 1.36 7.91
N THR A 194 -9.65 1.31 6.79
CA THR A 194 -9.62 0.15 5.91
C THR A 194 -8.40 0.16 4.99
N VAL A 195 -7.76 -1.01 4.83
CA VAL A 195 -6.67 -1.21 3.83
C VAL A 195 -7.18 -1.35 2.40
N THR A 196 -8.50 -1.26 2.21
CA THR A 196 -9.19 -1.34 0.91
C THR A 196 -9.58 0.02 0.35
N GLY A 197 -9.46 1.09 1.14
CA GLY A 197 -9.67 2.46 0.67
C GLY A 197 -8.76 2.77 -0.52
N THR A 198 -9.24 3.56 -1.47
CA THR A 198 -8.46 3.96 -2.65
C THR A 198 -8.16 5.43 -2.63
N ALA A 199 -7.01 5.82 -3.17
CA ALA A 199 -6.66 7.23 -3.25
C ALA A 199 -7.64 7.99 -4.14
N THR A 200 -8.11 9.16 -3.72
CA THR A 200 -9.10 9.95 -4.48
C THR A 200 -8.47 10.94 -5.47
N PHE A 201 -7.21 11.30 -5.25
CA PHE A 201 -6.50 12.30 -6.05
C PHE A 201 -5.04 11.89 -6.31
N GLY A 202 -4.38 12.67 -7.17
CA GLY A 202 -2.97 12.50 -7.50
C GLY A 202 -2.66 11.29 -8.39
N PRO A 203 -1.37 10.95 -8.54
CA PRO A 203 -0.92 9.89 -9.45
C PRO A 203 -1.35 8.48 -9.00
N SER A 204 -1.76 8.34 -7.74
CA SER A 204 -2.20 7.07 -7.15
C SER A 204 -3.72 6.90 -7.17
N LYS A 205 -4.44 7.83 -7.81
CA LYS A 205 -5.91 7.81 -7.82
C LYS A 205 -6.46 6.45 -8.25
N GLY A 206 -7.36 5.89 -7.45
CA GLY A 206 -7.97 4.57 -7.65
C GLY A 206 -7.12 3.38 -7.19
N LEU A 207 -5.93 3.60 -6.64
CA LEU A 207 -5.10 2.54 -6.08
C LEU A 207 -5.38 2.36 -4.59
N THR A 208 -5.42 1.09 -4.16
CA THR A 208 -5.34 0.72 -2.73
C THR A 208 -3.92 0.90 -2.21
N PRO A 209 -3.69 0.93 -0.89
CA PRO A 209 -2.36 0.96 -0.30
C PRO A 209 -1.46 -0.17 -0.84
N LEU A 210 -2.01 -1.39 -0.91
CA LEU A 210 -1.29 -2.55 -1.45
C LEU A 210 -0.93 -2.35 -2.92
N ALA A 211 -1.87 -1.89 -3.75
CA ALA A 211 -1.62 -1.67 -5.18
C ALA A 211 -0.60 -0.56 -5.41
N ALA A 212 -0.61 0.50 -4.61
CA ALA A 212 0.34 1.60 -4.71
C ALA A 212 1.76 1.20 -4.27
N ALA A 213 1.88 0.43 -3.17
CA ALA A 213 3.15 -0.17 -2.76
C ALA A 213 3.69 -1.13 -3.83
N ALA A 214 2.80 -1.96 -4.39
CA ALA A 214 3.15 -2.94 -5.42
C ALA A 214 3.64 -2.28 -6.72
N GLU A 215 2.97 -1.21 -7.19
CA GLU A 215 3.41 -0.44 -8.36
C GLU A 215 4.84 0.11 -8.20
N ARG A 216 5.19 0.54 -6.99
CA ARG A 216 6.50 1.13 -6.66
C ARG A 216 7.53 0.13 -6.16
N GLY A 217 7.22 -1.17 -6.17
CA GLY A 217 8.17 -2.21 -5.79
C GLY A 217 8.52 -2.23 -4.29
N LYS A 218 7.65 -1.72 -3.41
CA LYS A 218 7.90 -1.62 -1.97
C LYS A 218 7.58 -2.95 -1.28
N LEU A 219 8.51 -3.90 -1.37
CA LEU A 219 8.31 -5.28 -0.91
C LEU A 219 7.99 -5.37 0.59
N ASP A 220 8.69 -4.61 1.42
CA ASP A 220 8.49 -4.52 2.86
C ASP A 220 7.06 -4.12 3.25
N VAL A 221 6.52 -3.08 2.60
CA VAL A 221 5.13 -2.65 2.79
C VAL A 221 4.15 -3.68 2.24
N VAL A 222 4.44 -4.28 1.09
CA VAL A 222 3.59 -5.33 0.50
C VAL A 222 3.48 -6.54 1.44
N GLU A 223 4.60 -7.02 1.97
CA GLU A 223 4.63 -8.13 2.93
C GLU A 223 3.87 -7.79 4.20
N TYR A 224 4.07 -6.59 4.75
CA TYR A 224 3.34 -6.13 5.92
C TYR A 224 1.81 -6.10 5.68
N LEU A 225 1.38 -5.51 4.56
CA LEU A 225 -0.04 -5.38 4.22
C LEU A 225 -0.70 -6.75 3.98
N LEU A 226 -0.02 -7.68 3.29
CA LEU A 226 -0.53 -9.03 3.04
C LEU A 226 -0.50 -9.91 4.29
N ASP A 227 0.63 -9.97 4.97
CA ASP A 227 0.86 -10.96 6.03
C ASP A 227 0.26 -10.54 7.36
N LYS A 228 0.40 -9.25 7.73
CA LYS A 228 -0.08 -8.71 9.02
C LYS A 228 -1.49 -8.13 8.93
N LYS A 229 -1.80 -7.40 7.85
CA LYS A 229 -3.09 -6.69 7.71
C LYS A 229 -4.11 -7.42 6.84
N LYS A 230 -3.73 -8.55 6.24
CA LYS A 230 -4.59 -9.39 5.40
C LYS A 230 -5.28 -8.60 4.29
N ALA A 231 -4.58 -7.62 3.73
CA ALA A 231 -5.09 -6.82 2.63
C ALA A 231 -5.41 -7.73 1.43
N PRO A 232 -6.57 -7.55 0.77
CA PRO A 232 -6.89 -8.33 -0.41
C PRO A 232 -5.92 -7.98 -1.54
N VAL A 233 -5.44 -8.99 -2.26
CA VAL A 233 -4.52 -8.83 -3.39
C VAL A 233 -5.10 -7.86 -4.43
N GLY A 234 -6.38 -8.04 -4.79
CA GLY A 234 -7.08 -7.15 -5.73
C GLY A 234 -6.27 -6.87 -6.98
N THR A 235 -6.13 -5.59 -7.34
CA THR A 235 -5.40 -5.13 -8.54
C THR A 235 -3.89 -4.98 -8.34
N ALA A 236 -3.33 -5.43 -7.21
CA ALA A 236 -1.93 -5.18 -6.87
C ALA A 236 -0.95 -5.84 -7.85
N LEU A 237 -1.27 -7.03 -8.38
CA LEU A 237 -0.42 -7.71 -9.38
C LEU A 237 -0.36 -6.92 -10.68
N ALA A 238 -1.52 -6.49 -11.18
CA ALA A 238 -1.61 -5.64 -12.36
C ALA A 238 -0.80 -4.34 -12.18
N SER A 239 -0.89 -3.71 -10.99
CA SER A 239 -0.11 -2.52 -10.65
C SER A 239 1.40 -2.79 -10.60
N ALA A 240 1.84 -3.89 -9.99
CA ALA A 240 3.25 -4.28 -9.97
C ALA A 240 3.82 -4.45 -11.39
N CYS A 241 3.03 -4.97 -12.33
CA CYS A 241 3.42 -5.17 -13.72
C CYS A 241 3.54 -3.87 -14.55
N ARG A 242 3.08 -2.72 -14.04
CA ARG A 242 3.15 -1.42 -14.76
C ARG A 242 4.54 -0.80 -14.76
N LYS A 243 5.44 -1.24 -13.87
CA LYS A 243 6.82 -0.76 -13.77
C LYS A 243 7.78 -1.95 -13.95
N HIS A 244 9.01 -1.63 -14.34
CA HIS A 244 10.07 -2.64 -14.45
C HIS A 244 10.57 -3.06 -13.07
N ASP A 245 11.19 -4.24 -12.99
CA ASP A 245 11.95 -4.75 -11.85
C ASP A 245 11.18 -5.08 -10.55
N ASN A 246 9.86 -5.14 -10.58
CA ASN A 246 9.04 -5.54 -9.43
C ASN A 246 8.96 -7.08 -9.22
N HIS A 247 9.96 -7.84 -9.65
CA HIS A 247 9.94 -9.32 -9.67
C HIS A 247 9.65 -9.93 -8.29
N ALA A 248 10.27 -9.42 -7.23
CA ALA A 248 10.06 -9.93 -5.87
C ALA A 248 8.62 -9.71 -5.38
N VAL A 249 8.08 -8.52 -5.63
CA VAL A 249 6.68 -8.17 -5.32
C VAL A 249 5.72 -9.07 -6.10
N ILE A 250 5.97 -9.29 -7.39
CA ILE A 250 5.14 -10.14 -8.24
C ILE A 250 5.13 -11.59 -7.72
N ARG A 251 6.30 -12.15 -7.35
CA ARG A 251 6.36 -13.50 -6.75
C ARG A 251 5.53 -13.57 -5.47
N LYS A 252 5.69 -12.59 -4.57
CA LYS A 252 4.94 -12.55 -3.31
C LYS A 252 3.43 -12.47 -3.56
N LEU A 253 2.98 -11.63 -4.48
CA LEU A 253 1.56 -11.48 -4.82
C LEU A 253 0.96 -12.79 -5.37
N ILE A 254 1.66 -13.47 -6.27
CA ILE A 254 1.21 -14.76 -6.82
C ILE A 254 1.17 -15.84 -5.73
N GLN A 255 2.17 -15.89 -4.84
CA GLN A 255 2.17 -16.79 -3.68
C GLN A 255 0.99 -16.53 -2.72
N CYS A 256 0.51 -15.28 -2.66
CA CYS A 256 -0.67 -14.89 -1.90
C CYS A 256 -1.99 -15.04 -2.68
N GLY A 257 -1.97 -15.71 -3.84
CA GLY A 257 -3.17 -16.06 -4.60
C GLY A 257 -3.51 -15.13 -5.78
N ALA A 258 -2.61 -14.22 -6.18
CA ALA A 258 -2.81 -13.44 -7.41
C ALA A 258 -2.74 -14.34 -8.66
N ALA A 259 -3.64 -14.12 -9.62
CA ALA A 259 -3.62 -14.84 -10.88
C ALA A 259 -2.58 -14.24 -11.83
N ALA A 260 -1.53 -15.00 -12.17
CA ALA A 260 -0.42 -14.53 -13.02
C ALA A 260 -0.87 -13.93 -14.37
N GLU A 261 -1.99 -14.41 -14.91
CA GLU A 261 -2.59 -13.96 -16.16
C GLU A 261 -3.02 -12.48 -16.17
N GLU A 262 -3.31 -11.87 -15.01
CA GLU A 262 -3.63 -10.44 -14.91
C GLU A 262 -2.46 -9.54 -15.33
N GLY A 263 -1.22 -10.04 -15.20
CA GLY A 263 -0.01 -9.30 -15.56
C GLY A 263 0.42 -9.47 -17.02
N VAL A 264 0.04 -10.57 -17.69
CA VAL A 264 0.60 -10.99 -18.99
C VAL A 264 0.41 -9.93 -20.06
N GLN A 265 -0.82 -9.42 -20.22
CA GLN A 265 -1.11 -8.41 -21.24
C GLN A 265 -0.36 -7.09 -20.97
N ILE A 266 -0.20 -6.70 -19.70
CA ILE A 266 0.48 -5.47 -19.28
C ILE A 266 1.98 -5.55 -19.63
N VAL A 267 2.64 -6.65 -19.25
CA VAL A 267 4.06 -6.85 -19.55
C VAL A 267 4.31 -7.00 -21.05
N CYS A 268 3.41 -7.66 -21.78
CA CYS A 268 3.46 -7.77 -23.24
C CYS A 268 3.28 -6.41 -23.93
N THR A 269 2.40 -5.55 -23.43
CA THR A 269 2.22 -4.18 -23.94
C THR A 269 3.51 -3.38 -23.84
N ARG A 270 4.23 -3.56 -22.72
CA ARG A 270 5.47 -2.84 -22.38
C ARG A 270 6.73 -3.46 -22.98
N GLY A 271 6.68 -4.71 -23.42
CA GLY A 271 7.85 -5.46 -23.89
C GLY A 271 8.75 -5.98 -22.77
N ASP A 272 8.21 -6.12 -21.55
CA ASP A 272 8.97 -6.59 -20.39
C ASP A 272 9.12 -8.11 -20.39
N SER A 273 10.08 -8.59 -21.17
CA SER A 273 10.32 -10.02 -21.37
C SER A 273 10.89 -10.73 -20.13
N ALA A 274 11.46 -10.00 -19.18
CA ALA A 274 11.97 -10.54 -17.92
C ALA A 274 10.80 -10.83 -16.97
N THR A 275 9.91 -9.86 -16.77
CA THR A 275 8.71 -10.04 -15.95
C THR A 275 7.77 -11.05 -16.61
N LEU A 276 7.65 -11.05 -17.94
CA LEU A 276 6.89 -12.08 -18.64
C LEU A 276 7.43 -13.49 -18.35
N GLN A 277 8.75 -13.70 -18.35
CA GLN A 277 9.32 -15.02 -18.00
C GLN A 277 8.82 -15.48 -16.63
N LEU A 278 8.85 -14.57 -15.67
CA LEU A 278 8.44 -14.83 -14.31
C LEU A 278 6.95 -15.19 -14.23
N LEU A 279 6.08 -14.48 -14.96
CA LEU A 279 4.66 -14.83 -15.01
C LEU A 279 4.42 -16.19 -15.66
N LEU A 280 5.19 -16.55 -16.69
CA LEU A 280 5.11 -17.84 -17.39
C LEU A 280 5.61 -19.03 -16.56
N GLU A 281 6.41 -18.79 -15.51
CA GLU A 281 6.75 -19.83 -14.52
C GLU A 281 5.52 -20.29 -13.72
N PHE A 282 4.49 -19.45 -13.66
CA PHE A 282 3.20 -19.77 -13.06
C PHE A 282 2.21 -20.14 -14.18
N GLN A 283 1.31 -21.08 -13.91
CA GLN A 283 0.38 -21.59 -14.92
C GLN A 283 -0.51 -20.45 -15.48
N THR A 284 -0.20 -19.99 -16.70
CA THR A 284 -0.99 -18.99 -17.42
C THR A 284 -1.93 -19.66 -18.42
N SER A 285 -3.18 -19.20 -18.48
CA SER A 285 -4.17 -19.74 -19.41
C SER A 285 -3.81 -19.44 -20.89
N LEU A 286 -4.20 -20.34 -21.80
CA LEU A 286 -4.00 -20.16 -23.24
C LEU A 286 -4.58 -18.84 -23.77
N PRO A 287 -5.81 -18.41 -23.41
CA PRO A 287 -6.35 -17.13 -23.88
C PRO A 287 -5.51 -15.91 -23.47
N SER A 288 -4.93 -15.93 -22.26
CA SER A 288 -4.03 -14.88 -21.80
C SER A 288 -2.75 -14.82 -22.63
N LEU A 289 -2.18 -15.98 -22.97
CA LEU A 289 -1.02 -16.09 -23.85
C LEU A 289 -1.32 -15.61 -25.28
N GLU A 290 -2.47 -15.99 -25.84
CA GLU A 290 -2.92 -15.55 -27.16
C GLU A 290 -3.08 -14.03 -27.22
N SER A 291 -3.74 -13.44 -26.21
CA SER A 291 -3.85 -11.98 -26.07
C SER A 291 -2.47 -11.30 -25.95
N GLY A 292 -1.58 -11.86 -25.12
CA GLY A 292 -0.21 -11.39 -24.97
C GLY A 292 0.61 -11.45 -26.26
N LEU A 293 0.41 -12.49 -27.08
CA LEU A 293 1.05 -12.66 -28.39
C LEU A 293 0.63 -11.55 -29.35
N LEU A 294 -0.68 -11.29 -29.47
CA LEU A 294 -1.24 -10.26 -30.34
C LEU A 294 -0.71 -8.87 -29.99
N VAL A 295 -0.72 -8.53 -28.70
CA VAL A 295 -0.23 -7.24 -28.21
C VAL A 295 1.28 -7.10 -28.44
N SER A 296 2.06 -8.15 -28.17
CA SER A 296 3.51 -8.16 -28.42
C SER A 296 3.81 -7.98 -29.92
N ALA A 297 3.04 -8.64 -30.79
CA ALA A 297 3.17 -8.55 -32.24
C ALA A 297 2.92 -7.14 -32.76
N LYS A 298 1.79 -6.54 -32.35
CA LYS A 298 1.37 -5.17 -32.70
C LYS A 298 2.34 -4.10 -32.22
N ASN A 299 2.92 -4.28 -31.03
CA ASN A 299 3.84 -3.29 -30.45
C ASN A 299 5.31 -3.50 -30.85
N GLY A 300 5.65 -4.61 -31.51
CA GLY A 300 7.01 -4.89 -31.98
C GLY A 300 7.92 -5.56 -30.95
N HIS A 301 7.35 -6.15 -29.89
CA HIS A 301 8.09 -6.75 -28.78
C HIS A 301 8.48 -8.19 -29.05
N GLY A 302 9.49 -8.38 -29.91
CA GLY A 302 9.95 -9.70 -30.36
C GLY A 302 10.37 -10.66 -29.25
N SER A 303 11.02 -10.17 -28.18
CA SER A 303 11.46 -11.01 -27.05
C SER A 303 10.29 -11.63 -26.28
N CYS A 304 9.18 -10.89 -26.10
CA CYS A 304 7.97 -11.42 -25.50
C CYS A 304 7.31 -12.45 -26.43
N LEU A 305 7.30 -12.14 -27.73
CA LEU A 305 6.73 -12.97 -28.77
C LEU A 305 7.38 -14.36 -28.81
N VAL A 306 8.72 -14.44 -28.80
CA VAL A 306 9.46 -15.71 -28.79
C VAL A 306 9.12 -16.57 -27.56
N LYS A 307 9.04 -15.95 -26.38
CA LYS A 307 8.70 -16.66 -25.13
C LYS A 307 7.30 -17.27 -25.21
N ILE A 308 6.31 -16.49 -25.64
CA ILE A 308 4.93 -17.01 -25.78
C ILE A 308 4.85 -18.10 -26.85
N LEU A 309 5.50 -17.90 -28.00
CA LEU A 309 5.48 -18.88 -29.10
C LEU A 309 6.13 -20.22 -28.75
N SER A 310 7.12 -20.23 -27.85
CA SER A 310 7.72 -21.47 -27.35
C SER A 310 6.73 -22.32 -26.56
N ILE A 311 5.80 -21.70 -25.83
CA ILE A 311 4.76 -22.39 -25.07
C ILE A 311 3.63 -22.84 -26.00
N LEU A 312 3.26 -22.01 -26.98
CA LEU A 312 2.18 -22.30 -27.93
C LEU A 312 2.56 -23.33 -29.02
N GLN A 313 3.72 -23.99 -28.98
CA GLN A 313 4.13 -24.98 -30.01
C GLN A 313 3.17 -26.18 -30.13
N GLY A 314 2.47 -26.54 -29.06
CA GLY A 314 1.50 -27.65 -29.05
C GLY A 314 0.02 -27.25 -29.13
N SER A 315 -0.31 -25.97 -29.31
CA SER A 315 -1.72 -25.51 -29.29
C SER A 315 -2.45 -25.76 -30.62
N TYR A 316 -3.70 -26.21 -30.55
CA TYR A 316 -4.54 -26.45 -31.74
C TYR A 316 -4.94 -25.17 -32.48
N ARG A 317 -5.08 -24.04 -31.77
CA ARG A 317 -5.43 -22.72 -32.35
C ARG A 317 -4.23 -21.95 -32.88
N ARG A 318 -3.02 -22.53 -32.80
CA ARG A 318 -1.76 -21.86 -33.14
C ARG A 318 -1.81 -21.18 -34.51
N ALA A 319 -2.42 -21.80 -35.52
CA ALA A 319 -2.50 -21.24 -36.87
C ALA A 319 -3.31 -19.92 -36.90
N GLU A 320 -4.51 -19.92 -36.33
CA GLU A 320 -5.40 -18.74 -36.27
C GLU A 320 -4.73 -17.60 -35.49
N THR A 321 -4.18 -17.89 -34.30
CA THR A 321 -3.50 -16.88 -33.49
C THR A 321 -2.26 -16.31 -34.18
N LEU A 322 -1.50 -17.15 -34.91
CA LEU A 322 -0.34 -16.70 -35.67
C LEU A 322 -0.74 -15.81 -36.85
N THR A 323 -1.80 -16.14 -37.58
CA THR A 323 -2.34 -15.31 -38.66
C THR A 323 -2.79 -13.95 -38.13
N GLU A 324 -3.53 -13.93 -37.02
CA GLU A 324 -4.01 -12.71 -36.40
C GLU A 324 -2.84 -11.84 -35.88
N ALA A 325 -1.83 -12.46 -35.24
CA ALA A 325 -0.63 -11.77 -34.80
C ALA A 325 0.17 -11.18 -35.96
N LEU A 326 0.30 -11.93 -37.07
CA LEU A 326 1.03 -11.48 -38.26
C LEU A 326 0.33 -10.31 -38.94
N ASN A 327 -1.00 -10.36 -39.08
CA ASN A 327 -1.78 -9.26 -39.61
C ASN A 327 -1.64 -8.01 -38.74
N ALA A 328 -1.75 -8.14 -37.41
CA ALA A 328 -1.55 -7.03 -36.48
C ALA A 328 -0.14 -6.42 -36.57
N ALA A 329 0.90 -7.25 -36.73
CA ALA A 329 2.28 -6.79 -36.91
C ALA A 329 2.48 -6.05 -38.24
N CYS A 330 1.90 -6.54 -39.34
CA CYS A 330 1.98 -5.91 -40.67
C CYS A 330 1.28 -4.55 -40.68
N ARG A 331 0.06 -4.46 -40.12
CA ARG A 331 -0.67 -3.20 -39.97
C ARG A 331 0.09 -2.15 -39.15
N ALA A 332 0.88 -2.60 -38.17
CA ALA A 332 1.67 -1.71 -37.32
C ALA A 332 3.12 -1.52 -37.82
N GLY A 333 3.49 -2.08 -38.97
CA GLY A 333 4.83 -1.93 -39.55
C GLY A 333 5.97 -2.58 -38.75
N ARG A 334 5.67 -3.62 -37.94
CA ARG A 334 6.62 -4.19 -36.97
C ARG A 334 7.51 -5.26 -37.59
N THR A 335 8.51 -4.81 -38.37
CA THR A 335 9.44 -5.69 -39.12
C THR A 335 10.04 -6.84 -38.30
N SER A 336 10.47 -6.60 -37.05
CA SER A 336 11.08 -7.63 -36.20
C SER A 336 10.10 -8.75 -35.84
N THR A 337 8.87 -8.41 -35.44
CA THR A 337 7.84 -9.41 -35.08
C THR A 337 7.31 -10.13 -36.29
N ILE A 338 7.22 -9.47 -37.45
CA ILE A 338 6.87 -10.10 -38.74
C ILE A 338 7.86 -11.22 -39.06
N LYS A 339 9.18 -10.95 -38.99
CA LYS A 339 10.21 -11.98 -39.23
C LYS A 339 10.08 -13.17 -38.30
N ILE A 340 9.84 -12.92 -37.02
CA ILE A 340 9.68 -14.00 -36.02
C ILE A 340 8.43 -14.83 -36.34
N LEU A 341 7.28 -14.19 -36.59
CA LEU A 341 6.02 -14.87 -36.89
C LEU A 341 6.11 -15.71 -38.17
N LEU A 342 6.71 -15.18 -39.24
CA LEU A 342 6.95 -15.93 -40.49
C LEU A 342 7.87 -17.14 -40.25
N ASN A 343 8.95 -16.99 -39.48
CA ASN A 343 9.83 -18.11 -39.12
C ASN A 343 9.11 -19.18 -38.27
N HIS A 344 8.05 -18.81 -37.56
CA HIS A 344 7.22 -19.71 -36.78
C HIS A 344 6.00 -20.27 -37.54
N GLY A 345 5.94 -20.05 -38.86
CA GLY A 345 4.94 -20.66 -39.74
C GLY A 345 3.62 -19.88 -39.87
N ALA A 346 3.60 -18.58 -39.55
CA ALA A 346 2.42 -17.75 -39.77
C ALA A 346 2.19 -17.48 -41.26
N ASP A 347 1.04 -17.90 -41.80
CA ASP A 347 0.72 -17.72 -43.23
C ASP A 347 0.26 -16.29 -43.54
N PRO A 348 1.00 -15.52 -44.38
CA PRO A 348 0.67 -14.16 -44.73
C PRO A 348 -0.54 -14.03 -45.66
N TYR A 349 -1.02 -15.13 -46.26
CA TYR A 349 -2.14 -15.14 -47.21
C TYR A 349 -3.46 -15.66 -46.59
N LEU A 350 -3.45 -16.05 -45.32
CA LEU A 350 -4.68 -16.33 -44.58
C LEU A 350 -5.34 -15.03 -44.15
N LYS A 351 -6.67 -15.00 -44.24
CA LYS A 351 -7.46 -13.86 -43.79
C LYS A 351 -7.55 -13.87 -42.27
N ALA A 352 -7.21 -12.75 -41.65
CA ALA A 352 -7.44 -12.52 -40.24
C ALA A 352 -8.95 -12.42 -39.95
N GLU A 353 -9.37 -12.88 -38.77
CA GLU A 353 -10.78 -12.77 -38.36
C GLU A 353 -11.15 -11.32 -38.03
N SER A 354 -10.18 -10.53 -37.56
CA SER A 354 -10.43 -9.17 -37.08
C SER A 354 -10.88 -8.18 -38.16
N ASP A 355 -10.38 -8.29 -39.38
CA ASP A 355 -10.67 -7.36 -40.48
C ASP A 355 -10.88 -8.04 -41.85
N GLY A 356 -10.79 -9.37 -41.92
CA GLY A 356 -10.96 -10.12 -43.15
C GLY A 356 -9.87 -9.91 -44.20
N LYS A 357 -8.78 -9.20 -43.86
CA LYS A 357 -7.64 -8.96 -44.74
C LYS A 357 -6.54 -9.98 -44.49
N THR A 358 -5.72 -10.22 -45.51
CA THR A 358 -4.49 -10.99 -45.34
C THR A 358 -3.38 -10.09 -44.79
N ALA A 359 -2.39 -10.68 -44.14
CA ALA A 359 -1.24 -9.91 -43.67
C ALA A 359 -0.47 -9.28 -44.84
N PHE A 360 -0.47 -9.92 -46.01
CA PHE A 360 0.07 -9.38 -47.25
C PHE A 360 -0.69 -8.12 -47.70
N ASP A 361 -2.03 -8.16 -47.75
CA ASP A 361 -2.84 -6.98 -48.11
C ASP A 361 -2.57 -5.82 -47.15
N SER A 362 -2.47 -6.13 -45.85
CA SER A 362 -2.14 -5.15 -44.82
C SER A 362 -0.73 -4.56 -44.99
N ALA A 363 0.25 -5.35 -45.42
CA ALA A 363 1.61 -4.87 -45.69
C ALA A 363 1.66 -3.95 -46.92
N GLU A 364 0.95 -4.30 -48.00
CA GLU A 364 0.85 -3.46 -49.22
C GLU A 364 0.17 -2.13 -48.92
N LEU A 365 -0.93 -2.14 -48.16
CA LEU A 365 -1.67 -0.93 -47.77
C LEU A 365 -0.86 0.05 -46.91
N GLN A 366 0.17 -0.42 -46.21
CA GLN A 366 1.05 0.44 -45.42
C GLN A 366 2.25 0.99 -46.22
N GLU A 367 2.32 0.71 -47.53
CA GLU A 367 3.42 1.11 -48.44
C GLU A 367 4.82 0.74 -47.93
N ASN A 368 4.90 -0.26 -47.05
CA ASN A 368 6.15 -0.71 -46.46
C ASN A 368 6.79 -1.77 -47.36
N GLN A 369 7.44 -1.30 -48.43
CA GLN A 369 8.07 -2.18 -49.44
C GLN A 369 9.01 -3.22 -48.81
N HIS A 370 9.75 -2.83 -47.78
CA HIS A 370 10.63 -3.74 -47.03
C HIS A 370 9.87 -4.92 -46.37
N ILE A 371 8.64 -4.70 -45.90
CA ILE A 371 7.81 -5.77 -45.31
C ILE A 371 7.28 -6.69 -46.39
N VAL A 372 6.83 -6.13 -47.52
CA VAL A 372 6.38 -6.89 -48.69
C VAL A 372 7.53 -7.77 -49.20
N ASP A 373 8.73 -7.20 -49.36
CA ASP A 373 9.93 -7.93 -49.77
C ASP A 373 10.29 -9.04 -48.76
N GLU A 374 10.18 -8.79 -47.46
CA GLU A 374 10.45 -9.81 -46.43
C GLU A 374 9.44 -10.96 -46.50
N ILE A 375 8.14 -10.65 -46.69
CA ILE A 375 7.10 -11.68 -46.88
C ILE A 375 7.40 -12.50 -48.15
N LEU A 376 7.71 -11.84 -49.27
CA LEU A 376 8.02 -12.52 -50.54
C LEU A 376 9.32 -13.35 -50.46
N ALA A 377 10.32 -12.88 -49.73
CA ALA A 377 11.60 -13.56 -49.58
C ALA A 377 11.49 -14.81 -48.67
N LYS A 378 10.78 -14.68 -47.54
CA LYS A 378 10.63 -15.74 -46.53
C LYS A 378 9.54 -16.74 -46.89
N TRP A 379 8.43 -16.27 -47.45
CA TRP A 379 7.26 -17.08 -47.74
C TRP A 379 7.20 -17.48 -49.20
N LYS A 380 8.11 -18.37 -49.61
CA LYS A 380 7.91 -19.14 -50.83
C LYS A 380 6.77 -20.10 -50.55
N LYS A 381 5.59 -19.88 -51.17
CA LYS A 381 4.42 -20.80 -51.09
C LYS A 381 4.95 -22.23 -50.94
N PRO A 382 4.68 -22.94 -49.84
CA PRO A 382 5.22 -24.27 -49.67
C PRO A 382 4.79 -25.09 -50.89
N LYS A 383 5.76 -25.69 -51.59
CA LYS A 383 5.51 -26.78 -52.54
C LYS A 383 5.11 -28.03 -51.75
N VAL A 384 4.04 -27.93 -50.98
CA VAL A 384 3.43 -29.04 -50.28
C VAL A 384 1.95 -28.91 -50.58
N GLY A 385 1.46 -29.87 -51.35
CA GLY A 385 0.12 -29.88 -51.93
C GLY A 385 -0.97 -29.69 -50.88
N ARG A 386 -2.15 -29.31 -51.38
CA ARG A 386 -3.44 -29.09 -50.73
C ARG A 386 -3.94 -30.17 -49.74
N ASN A 387 -3.12 -31.13 -49.32
CA ASN A 387 -3.61 -32.38 -48.73
C ASN A 387 -3.69 -32.40 -47.21
N VAL A 388 -3.06 -31.52 -46.43
CA VAL A 388 -3.16 -31.61 -44.96
C VAL A 388 -4.54 -31.16 -44.45
N LEU A 389 -5.09 -30.06 -44.97
CA LEU A 389 -6.45 -29.62 -44.64
C LEU A 389 -7.53 -30.56 -45.22
N ALA A 390 -7.30 -31.12 -46.40
CA ALA A 390 -8.20 -32.09 -47.03
C ALA A 390 -8.19 -33.45 -46.30
N GLU A 391 -7.04 -33.93 -45.81
CA GLU A 391 -6.93 -35.15 -45.00
C GLU A 391 -7.57 -35.01 -43.63
N ILE A 392 -7.44 -33.83 -43.00
CA ILE A 392 -8.11 -33.51 -41.71
C ILE A 392 -9.62 -33.42 -41.90
N GLN A 393 -10.09 -32.81 -42.99
CA GLN A 393 -11.53 -32.71 -43.32
C GLN A 393 -12.13 -34.06 -43.75
N ALA A 394 -11.40 -34.89 -44.51
CA ALA A 394 -11.85 -36.22 -44.93
C ALA A 394 -11.95 -37.21 -43.75
N LYS A 395 -11.00 -37.15 -42.79
CA LYS A 395 -11.09 -37.94 -41.54
C LYS A 395 -12.27 -37.53 -40.66
N ASN A 396 -12.58 -36.24 -40.58
CA ASN A 396 -13.73 -35.73 -39.82
C ASN A 396 -15.09 -36.05 -40.49
N ALA A 397 -15.11 -36.31 -41.80
CA ALA A 397 -16.32 -36.68 -42.54
C ALA A 397 -16.56 -38.20 -42.64
N GLY A 398 -15.67 -39.05 -42.11
CA GLY A 398 -15.80 -40.50 -42.15
C GLY A 398 -15.61 -41.13 -43.53
N ILE A 399 -14.98 -40.42 -44.48
CA ILE A 399 -14.79 -40.90 -45.85
C ILE A 399 -13.37 -41.48 -45.99
N ASN A 400 -13.27 -42.71 -46.52
CA ASN A 400 -12.01 -43.44 -46.66
C ASN A 400 -11.07 -42.72 -47.67
N PRO A 401 -9.84 -42.33 -47.26
CA PRO A 401 -8.95 -41.47 -48.06
C PRO A 401 -8.50 -42.06 -49.40
N GLU A 402 -8.59 -43.38 -49.62
CA GLU A 402 -8.20 -44.01 -50.88
C GLU A 402 -9.14 -43.72 -52.06
N VAL A 403 -10.40 -43.33 -51.81
CA VAL A 403 -11.40 -43.09 -52.88
C VAL A 403 -11.19 -41.74 -53.58
N VAL A 404 -10.56 -40.77 -52.90
CA VAL A 404 -10.33 -39.42 -53.43
C VAL A 404 -9.14 -39.38 -54.40
N VAL A 405 -8.21 -40.34 -54.30
CA VAL A 405 -6.94 -40.33 -55.05
C VAL A 405 -7.10 -40.82 -56.50
N ASN A 406 -8.20 -41.52 -56.85
CA ASN A 406 -8.35 -42.24 -58.12
C ASN A 406 -9.38 -41.70 -59.12
N SER A 407 -9.84 -40.45 -58.99
CA SER A 407 -10.69 -39.84 -60.03
C SER A 407 -9.86 -38.92 -60.94
N PRO A 408 -9.54 -39.32 -62.19
CA PRO A 408 -8.89 -38.43 -63.13
C PRO A 408 -9.85 -37.30 -63.53
N LEU A 409 -9.34 -36.06 -63.45
CA LEU A 409 -9.97 -34.85 -63.96
C LEU A 409 -10.46 -35.09 -65.40
N ARG A 410 -11.78 -35.16 -65.61
CA ARG A 410 -12.37 -34.96 -66.93
C ARG A 410 -12.32 -33.47 -67.24
N ALA A 411 -11.52 -33.13 -68.25
CA ALA A 411 -11.57 -31.82 -68.90
C ALA A 411 -12.95 -31.63 -69.57
N GLY A 412 -13.50 -30.44 -69.41
CA GLY A 412 -14.74 -29.95 -70.00
C GLY A 412 -14.97 -28.52 -69.55
#